data_AF-X1DZD3-F1
#
_entry.id   AF-X1DZD3-F1
#
_cell.length_a   1.000
_cell.length_b   1.000
_cell.length_c   1.000
_cell.angle_alpha   90.00
_cell.angle_beta   90.00
_cell.angle_gamma   90.00
#
_symmetry.space_group_name_H-M   'P 1'
#
loop_
_entity.id
_entity.type
_entity.pdbx_description
1 polymer ?
#
loop_
_entity_poly.entity_id
_entity_poly.type
_entity_poly.pdbx_seq_one_letter_code
_entity_poly.pdbx_strand_id
1 'polypeptide(L)'
;GCDGEIARLKFQTSEFGGWYDAVLDRYADAFLLFGLTYYAYFLGENLLYLFIGFLAIIGSFVNSYTADKYDGLMKKNLTCGKHYFRIGRDVRIGIIFVGTLINQPVLVLFIIAFLMNAENI
;
A
#
# COMPACT_ATOMS: atom_id res chain seq x y z
N GLY A 1 -2.14 1.94 13.80
CA GLY A 1 -2.15 3.38 14.12
C GLY A 1 -2.58 3.58 15.56
N CYS A 2 -3.44 4.56 15.81
CA CYS A 2 -3.99 4.85 17.15
C CYS A 2 -4.74 3.65 17.76
N ASP A 3 -5.42 2.87 16.92
CA ASP A 3 -6.16 1.65 17.26
C ASP A 3 -5.28 0.59 17.94
N GLY A 4 -4.11 0.29 17.38
CA GLY A 4 -3.15 -0.66 17.93
C GLY A 4 -2.42 -0.15 19.17
N GLU A 5 -2.14 1.16 19.24
CA GLU A 5 -1.56 1.78 20.43
C GLU A 5 -2.51 1.73 21.62
N ILE A 6 -3.78 2.09 21.43
CA ILE A 6 -4.81 2.02 22.46
C ILE A 6 -5.03 0.57 22.92
N ALA A 7 -5.04 -0.39 21.98
CA ALA A 7 -5.18 -1.81 22.32
C ALA A 7 -4.04 -2.33 23.21
N ARG A 8 -2.79 -1.94 22.93
CA ARG A 8 -1.62 -2.28 23.77
C ARG A 8 -1.67 -1.61 25.13
N LEU A 9 -2.01 -0.32 25.17
CA LEU A 9 -2.11 0.45 26.42
C LEU A 9 -3.19 -0.12 27.37
N LYS A 10 -4.29 -0.65 26.81
CA LYS A 10 -5.38 -1.24 27.58
C LYS A 10 -5.26 -2.76 27.79
N PHE A 11 -4.21 -3.40 27.29
CA PHE A 11 -4.07 -4.87 27.26
C PHE A 11 -5.26 -5.58 26.59
N GLN A 12 -5.88 -4.94 25.60
CA GLN A 12 -7.04 -5.43 24.84
C GLN A 12 -6.64 -5.90 23.43
N THR A 13 -5.38 -6.29 23.23
CA THR A 13 -4.91 -6.85 21.96
C THR A 13 -5.58 -8.18 21.68
N SER A 14 -6.13 -8.36 20.48
CA SER A 14 -6.69 -9.62 20.02
C SER A 14 -6.16 -9.97 18.62
N GLU A 15 -6.02 -11.26 18.33
CA GLU A 15 -5.60 -11.73 16.99
C GLU A 15 -6.60 -11.32 15.92
N PHE A 16 -7.90 -11.40 16.23
CA PHE A 16 -8.96 -10.93 15.34
C PHE A 16 -8.84 -9.43 15.03
N GLY A 17 -8.54 -8.60 16.03
CA GLY A 17 -8.38 -7.15 15.83
C GLY A 17 -7.22 -6.82 14.89
N GLY A 18 -6.08 -7.49 15.05
CA GLY A 18 -4.94 -7.31 14.14
C GLY A 18 -5.24 -7.78 12.70
N TRP A 19 -5.94 -8.90 12.55
CA TRP A 19 -6.41 -9.34 11.23
C TRP A 19 -7.40 -8.36 10.61
N TYR A 20 -8.34 -7.85 11.40
CA TYR A 20 -9.37 -6.91 10.92
C TYR A 20 -8.77 -5.57 10.49
N ASP A 21 -7.82 -5.02 11.26
CA ASP A 21 -7.06 -3.81 10.90
C ASP A 21 -6.33 -3.99 9.55
N ALA A 22 -5.62 -5.11 9.39
CA ALA A 22 -4.93 -5.44 8.14
C ALA A 22 -5.90 -5.55 6.93
N VAL A 23 -7.08 -6.16 7.13
CA VAL A 23 -8.11 -6.25 6.07
C VAL A 23 -8.63 -4.87 5.68
N LEU A 24 -8.99 -4.05 6.68
CA LEU A 24 -9.51 -2.70 6.43
C LEU A 24 -8.48 -1.80 5.75
N ASP A 25 -7.21 -1.93 6.11
CA ASP A 25 -6.11 -1.21 5.47
C ASP A 25 -6.00 -1.54 3.97
N ARG A 26 -6.22 -2.81 3.57
CA ARG A 26 -6.22 -3.20 2.15
C ARG A 26 -7.39 -2.59 1.39
N TYR A 27 -8.58 -2.56 2.01
CA TYR A 27 -9.73 -1.90 1.43
C TYR A 27 -9.48 -0.40 1.27
N ALA A 28 -8.93 0.26 2.29
CA ALA A 28 -8.60 1.67 2.25
C ALA A 28 -7.61 1.99 1.13
N ASP A 29 -6.53 1.21 1.00
CA ASP A 29 -5.56 1.36 -0.08
C ASP A 29 -6.20 1.17 -1.47
N ALA A 30 -7.09 0.19 -1.62
CA ALA A 30 -7.80 -0.05 -2.88
C ALA A 30 -8.75 1.10 -3.25
N PHE A 31 -9.54 1.60 -2.30
CA PHE A 31 -10.42 2.74 -2.53
C PHE A 31 -9.64 4.01 -2.87
N LEU A 32 -8.52 4.26 -2.19
CA LEU A 32 -7.65 5.40 -2.47
C LEU A 32 -7.09 5.36 -3.90
N LEU A 33 -6.48 4.24 -4.29
CA LEU A 33 -5.92 4.07 -5.62
C LEU A 33 -7.00 4.07 -6.70
N PHE A 34 -8.15 3.46 -6.45
CA PHE A 34 -9.29 3.50 -7.36
C PHE A 34 -9.79 4.93 -7.56
N GLY A 35 -9.97 5.70 -6.49
CA GLY A 35 -10.36 7.11 -6.58
C GLY A 35 -9.37 7.96 -7.39
N LEU A 36 -8.07 7.77 -7.15
CA LEU A 36 -7.02 8.44 -7.91
C LEU A 36 -7.05 8.07 -9.40
N THR A 37 -7.27 6.79 -9.69
CA THR A 37 -7.38 6.26 -11.05
C THR A 37 -8.61 6.81 -11.76
N TYR A 38 -9.76 6.83 -11.08
CA TYR A 38 -11.00 7.37 -11.62
C TYR A 38 -10.86 8.86 -11.93
N TYR A 39 -10.21 9.63 -11.05
CA TYR A 39 -9.90 11.03 -11.30
C TYR A 39 -8.99 11.22 -12.52
N ALA A 40 -7.91 10.43 -12.63
CA ALA A 40 -7.00 10.46 -13.78
C ALA A 40 -7.72 10.10 -15.09
N TYR A 41 -8.61 9.10 -15.06
CA TYR A 41 -9.44 8.73 -16.19
C TYR A 41 -10.40 9.85 -16.59
N PHE A 42 -11.07 10.48 -15.63
CA PHE A 42 -12.01 11.57 -15.90
C PHE A 42 -11.36 12.77 -16.59
N LEU A 43 -10.10 13.08 -16.27
CA LEU A 43 -9.37 14.19 -16.88
C LEU A 43 -8.82 13.88 -18.28
N GLY A 44 -8.42 12.64 -18.53
CA GLY A 44 -7.71 12.28 -19.75
C GLY A 44 -8.50 11.40 -20.73
N GLU A 45 -9.67 10.89 -20.32
CA GLU A 45 -10.56 9.97 -21.06
C GLU A 45 -9.83 8.78 -21.70
N ASN A 46 -8.69 8.38 -21.15
CA ASN A 46 -7.83 7.36 -21.71
C ASN A 46 -7.86 6.09 -20.87
N LEU A 47 -8.21 4.97 -21.51
CA LEU A 47 -8.27 3.64 -20.91
C LEU A 47 -6.91 3.21 -20.33
N LEU A 48 -5.80 3.75 -20.81
CA LEU A 48 -4.47 3.49 -20.26
C LEU A 48 -4.39 3.83 -18.76
N TYR A 49 -5.03 4.91 -18.30
CA TYR A 49 -5.01 5.28 -16.89
C TYR A 49 -5.70 4.23 -16.02
N LEU A 50 -6.80 3.64 -16.50
CA LEU A 50 -7.47 2.54 -15.81
C LEU A 50 -6.56 1.31 -15.70
N PHE A 51 -5.81 1.00 -16.76
CA PHE A 51 -4.86 -0.13 -16.74
C PHE A 51 -3.70 0.11 -15.77
N ILE A 52 -3.14 1.32 -15.74
CA ILE A 52 -2.06 1.69 -14.81
C ILE A 52 -2.56 1.67 -13.36
N GLY A 53 -3.75 2.21 -13.12
CA GLY A 53 -4.37 2.16 -11.80
C GLY A 53 -4.66 0.75 -11.31
N PHE A 54 -5.11 -0.13 -12.21
CA PHE A 54 -5.28 -1.54 -11.92
C PHE A 54 -3.95 -2.21 -11.54
N LEU A 55 -2.87 -1.93 -12.28
CA LEU A 55 -1.52 -2.41 -11.92
C LEU A 55 -1.02 -1.84 -10.58
N ALA A 56 -1.37 -0.61 -10.24
CA ALA A 56 -1.04 -0.01 -8.94
C ALA A 56 -1.76 -0.74 -7.78
N ILE A 57 -3.05 -1.05 -7.95
CA ILE A 57 -3.83 -1.79 -6.96
C ILE A 57 -3.27 -3.20 -6.77
N ILE A 58 -3.01 -3.93 -7.87
CA ILE A 58 -2.38 -5.26 -7.81
C ILE A 58 -1.02 -5.19 -7.12
N GLY A 59 -0.16 -4.25 -7.53
CA GLY A 59 1.17 -4.10 -6.93
C GLY A 59 1.09 -3.83 -5.42
N SER A 60 0.17 -2.95 -4.98
CA SER A 60 -0.07 -2.70 -3.56
C SER A 60 -0.51 -3.98 -2.83
N PHE A 61 -1.39 -4.76 -3.47
CA PHE A 61 -1.90 -6.02 -2.93
C PHE A 61 -0.82 -7.11 -2.83
N VAL A 62 0.03 -7.23 -3.83
CA VAL A 62 1.17 -8.14 -3.80
C VAL A 62 2.17 -7.69 -2.75
N ASN A 63 2.48 -6.39 -2.62
CA ASN A 63 3.45 -5.90 -1.64
C ASN A 63 3.03 -6.20 -0.19
N SER A 64 1.79 -5.91 0.24
CA SER A 64 1.42 -6.31 1.62
C SER A 64 1.19 -7.82 1.79
N TYR A 65 0.90 -8.58 0.72
CA TYR A 65 0.85 -10.05 0.81
C TYR A 65 2.24 -10.66 0.97
N THR A 66 3.22 -10.18 0.20
CA THR A 66 4.61 -10.54 0.40
C THR A 66 5.04 -10.08 1.78
N ALA A 67 4.57 -8.95 2.32
CA ALA A 67 4.88 -8.58 3.71
C ALA A 67 4.49 -9.64 4.72
N ASP A 68 3.21 -10.00 4.75
CA ASP A 68 2.70 -10.93 5.75
C ASP A 68 3.29 -12.33 5.59
N LYS A 69 3.47 -12.78 4.34
CA LYS A 69 4.01 -14.11 4.04
C LYS A 69 5.52 -14.21 4.27
N TYR A 70 6.26 -13.18 3.87
CA TYR A 70 7.71 -13.12 4.03
C TYR A 70 8.05 -12.87 5.49
N ASP A 71 7.34 -12.03 6.24
CA ASP A 71 7.54 -11.89 7.69
C ASP A 71 7.21 -13.20 8.43
N GLY A 72 6.16 -13.93 8.03
CA GLY A 72 5.84 -15.25 8.58
C GLY A 72 6.89 -16.33 8.31
N LEU A 73 7.44 -16.38 7.09
CA LEU A 73 8.48 -17.34 6.68
C LEU A 73 9.88 -16.93 7.17
N MET A 74 10.18 -15.65 7.22
CA MET A 74 11.52 -15.12 7.42
C MET A 74 11.82 -14.83 8.89
N LYS A 75 10.80 -14.76 9.77
CA LYS A 75 10.97 -14.93 11.22
C LYS A 75 11.69 -16.25 11.58
N LYS A 76 11.69 -17.24 10.69
CA LYS A 76 12.44 -18.49 10.84
C LYS A 76 13.85 -18.49 10.20
N ASN A 77 14.14 -17.61 9.23
CA ASN A 77 15.31 -17.77 8.34
C ASN A 77 16.15 -16.50 8.08
N LEU A 78 15.84 -15.33 8.64
CA LEU A 78 16.65 -14.12 8.42
C LEU A 78 17.91 -14.13 9.28
N THR A 79 18.98 -14.61 8.65
CA THR A 79 20.36 -14.24 8.95
C THR A 79 20.56 -12.72 8.85
N CYS A 80 21.30 -12.19 9.81
CA CYS A 80 21.69 -10.79 9.93
C CYS A 80 22.33 -10.25 8.63
N GLY A 81 21.86 -9.11 8.12
CA GLY A 81 22.71 -8.23 7.30
C GLY A 81 22.22 -7.77 5.92
N LYS A 82 21.05 -8.17 5.41
CA LYS A 82 20.48 -7.57 4.18
C LYS A 82 19.32 -6.64 4.51
N HIS A 83 19.60 -5.34 4.54
CA HIS A 83 18.57 -4.30 4.63
C HIS A 83 17.84 -4.19 3.30
N TYR A 84 16.73 -4.90 3.15
CA TYR A 84 15.80 -4.67 2.06
C TYR A 84 15.06 -3.36 2.35
N PHE A 85 15.28 -2.32 1.54
CA PHE A 85 14.58 -1.03 1.69
C PHE A 85 13.14 -1.22 1.21
N ARG A 86 12.26 -1.53 2.17
CA ARG A 86 10.85 -1.81 1.90
C ARG A 86 10.04 -0.51 1.90
N ILE A 87 9.20 -0.32 0.89
CA ILE A 87 8.31 0.84 0.82
C ILE A 87 7.00 0.50 1.52
N GLY A 88 6.98 0.85 2.80
CA GLY A 88 5.83 0.66 3.69
C GLY A 88 4.60 1.47 3.24
N ARG A 89 3.45 1.12 3.83
CA ARG A 89 2.15 1.76 3.55
C ARG A 89 2.18 3.26 3.76
N ASP A 90 2.78 3.73 4.85
CA ASP A 90 2.84 5.15 5.20
C ASP A 90 3.57 5.97 4.15
N VAL A 91 4.65 5.42 3.57
CA VAL A 91 5.40 6.07 2.49
C VAL A 91 4.55 6.20 1.23
N ARG A 92 3.76 5.17 0.88
CA ARG A 92 2.85 5.21 -0.27
C ARG A 92 1.80 6.30 -0.11
N ILE A 93 1.14 6.32 1.06
CA ILE A 93 0.11 7.31 1.37
C ILE A 93 0.73 8.72 1.36
N GLY A 94 1.94 8.88 1.91
CA GLY A 94 2.69 10.13 1.88
C GLY A 94 2.99 10.63 0.45
N ILE A 95 3.44 9.75 -0.45
CA ILE A 95 3.68 10.08 -1.86
C ILE A 95 2.37 10.51 -2.54
N ILE A 96 1.28 9.77 -2.30
CA ILE A 96 -0.04 10.09 -2.86
C ILE A 96 -0.52 11.45 -2.36
N PHE A 97 -0.40 11.71 -1.06
CA PHE A 97 -0.76 12.97 -0.46
C PHE A 97 0.04 14.15 -1.03
N VAL A 98 1.37 14.04 -1.08
CA VAL A 98 2.23 15.13 -1.59
C VAL A 98 1.95 15.40 -3.06
N GLY A 99 1.85 14.37 -3.89
CA GLY A 99 1.63 14.60 -5.31
C GLY A 99 0.20 15.00 -5.67
N THR A 100 -0.80 14.66 -4.86
CA THR A 100 -2.15 15.25 -5.00
C THR A 100 -2.19 16.71 -4.57
N LEU A 101 -1.44 17.13 -3.55
CA LEU A 101 -1.31 18.55 -3.18
C LEU A 101 -0.70 19.41 -4.28
N ILE A 102 0.24 18.86 -5.05
CA ILE A 102 0.88 19.54 -6.20
C ILE A 102 -0.02 19.46 -7.46
N ASN A 103 -1.22 18.89 -7.35
CA ASN A 103 -2.16 18.68 -8.45
C ASN A 103 -1.55 17.85 -9.60
N GLN A 104 -0.71 16.87 -9.26
CA GLN A 104 -0.09 15.92 -10.21
C GLN A 104 -0.52 14.46 -9.96
N PRO A 105 -1.83 14.15 -9.87
CA PRO A 105 -2.31 12.81 -9.51
C PRO A 105 -1.99 11.75 -10.56
N VAL A 106 -1.91 12.11 -11.84
CA VAL A 106 -1.55 11.18 -12.92
C VAL A 106 -0.10 10.71 -12.74
N LEU A 107 0.83 11.64 -12.50
CA LEU A 107 2.24 11.32 -12.29
C LEU A 107 2.44 10.45 -11.05
N VAL A 108 1.73 10.76 -9.95
CA VAL A 108 1.71 9.92 -8.74
C VAL A 108 1.26 8.50 -9.05
N LEU A 109 0.18 8.34 -9.81
CA LEU A 109 -0.36 7.03 -10.16
C LEU A 109 0.67 6.16 -10.89
N PHE A 110 1.39 6.76 -11.85
CA PHE A 110 2.50 6.08 -12.55
C PHE A 110 3.64 5.70 -11.61
N ILE A 111 4.07 6.62 -10.74
CA ILE A 111 5.16 6.35 -9.78
C ILE A 111 4.77 5.20 -8.86
N ILE A 112 3.57 5.23 -8.27
CA ILE A 112 3.10 4.18 -7.38
C ILE A 112 2.96 2.85 -8.11
N ALA A 113 2.41 2.84 -9.33
CA ALA A 113 2.32 1.62 -10.13
C ALA A 113 3.70 1.01 -10.39
N PHE A 114 4.65 1.81 -10.84
CA PHE A 114 6.01 1.34 -11.11
C PHE A 114 6.69 0.82 -9.85
N LEU A 115 6.67 1.62 -8.79
CA LEU A 115 7.38 1.36 -7.55
C LEU A 115 6.82 0.14 -6.81
N MET A 116 5.49 -0.04 -6.81
CA MET A 116 4.85 -1.23 -6.25
C MET A 116 5.13 -2.51 -7.03
N ASN A 117 5.26 -2.44 -8.34
CA ASN A 117 5.57 -3.64 -9.14
C ASN A 117 7.08 -3.96 -9.10
N ALA A 118 7.94 -2.94 -9.11
CA ALA A 118 9.40 -3.11 -9.04
C ALA A 118 9.87 -3.69 -7.68
N GLU A 119 9.21 -3.34 -6.57
CA GLU A 119 9.53 -3.92 -5.25
C GLU A 119 9.17 -5.41 -5.14
N ASN A 120 8.27 -5.91 -5.99
CA ASN A 120 7.80 -7.29 -5.92
C ASN A 120 8.55 -8.25 -6.87
N ILE A 121 9.46 -7.74 -7.71
CA ILE A 121 10.30 -8.52 -8.65
C ILE A 121 11.68 -8.76 -8.01
#